data_AF-A0A963JS25-F1
#
_entry.id   AF-A0A963JS25-F1
#
_cell.length_a   1.000
_cell.length_b   1.000
_cell.length_c   1.000
_cell.angle_alpha   90.00
_cell.angle_beta   90.00
_cell.angle_gamma   90.00
#
_symmetry.space_group_name_H-M   'P 1'
#
loop_
_entity.id
_entity.type
_entity.pdbx_description
1 polymer ?
#
loop_
_entity_poly.entity_id
_entity_poly.type
_entity_poly.pdbx_seq_one_letter_code
_entity_poly.pdbx_strand_id
1 'polypeptide(L)'
;ARAQVRVQEAALEQARVNYEATVLTALQDVEDALVALRGERERLVRLQAAADAAGNAALLAQNRYESGLIDFQAVLDTQRTLLSTQDSVAISIANAGADHVRLYKALGGGWQ
;
A
#
# COMPACT_ATOMS: atom_id res chain seq x y z
N ALA A 1 39.16 32.98 24.04
CA ALA A 1 37.75 33.33 24.35
C ALA A 1 36.89 33.47 23.08
N ARG A 2 37.07 34.49 22.23
CA ARG A 2 36.20 34.72 21.04
C ARG A 2 36.16 33.56 20.03
N ALA A 3 37.29 32.88 19.80
CA ALA A 3 37.32 31.71 18.92
C ALA A 3 36.50 30.53 19.49
N GLN A 4 36.57 30.31 20.81
CA GLN A 4 35.78 29.28 21.49
C GLN A 4 34.28 29.57 21.40
N VAL A 5 33.87 30.83 21.59
CA VAL A 5 32.47 31.26 21.47
C VAL A 5 31.94 30.99 20.05
N ARG A 6 32.69 31.38 19.01
CA ARG A 6 32.29 31.10 17.62
C ARG A 6 32.14 29.61 17.30
N VAL A 7 33.00 28.77 17.86
CA VAL A 7 32.88 27.31 17.70
C VAL A 7 31.59 26.79 18.36
N GLN A 8 31.26 27.30 19.55
CA GLN A 8 30.01 26.91 20.23
C GLN A 8 28.76 27.43 19.50
N GLU A 9 28.80 28.66 18.98
CA GLU A 9 27.71 29.21 18.15
C GLU A 9 27.48 28.37 16.88
N ALA A 10 28.55 28.00 16.18
CA ALA A 10 28.45 27.13 15.01
C ALA A 10 27.91 25.73 15.36
N ALA A 11 28.33 25.16 16.49
CA ALA A 11 27.83 23.86 16.94
C ALA A 11 26.34 23.91 17.31
N LEU A 12 25.88 25.00 17.93
CA LEU A 12 24.47 25.21 18.24
C LEU A 12 23.63 25.35 16.95
N GLU A 13 24.09 26.13 15.98
CA GLU A 13 23.40 26.27 14.71
C GLU A 13 23.32 24.93 13.96
N GLN A 14 24.41 24.16 13.95
CA GLN A 14 24.41 22.81 13.39
C GLN A 14 23.38 21.90 14.08
N ALA A 15 23.32 21.92 15.42
CA ALA A 15 22.35 21.13 16.18
C ALA A 15 20.90 21.55 15.87
N ARG A 16 20.65 22.85 15.73
CA ARG A 16 19.35 23.40 15.35
C ARG A 16 18.92 22.94 13.96
N VAL A 17 19.80 23.07 12.96
CA VAL A 17 19.52 22.62 11.58
C VAL A 17 19.27 21.11 11.54
N ASN A 18 20.05 20.32 12.27
CA ASN A 18 19.86 18.87 12.36
C ASN A 18 18.51 18.50 12.98
N TYR A 19 18.09 19.25 14.01
CA TYR A 19 16.78 19.07 14.63
C TYR A 19 15.65 19.41 13.66
N GLU A 20 15.71 20.58 13.00
CA GLU A 20 14.73 21.00 11.99
C GLU A 20 14.62 19.95 10.86
N ALA A 21 15.76 19.46 10.35
CA ALA A 21 15.78 18.41 9.33
C ALA A 21 15.16 17.09 9.82
N THR A 22 15.41 16.68 11.06
CA THR A 22 14.84 15.46 11.64
C THR A 22 13.32 15.55 11.75
N VAL A 23 12.81 16.71 12.18
CA VAL A 23 11.36 16.96 12.29
C VAL A 23 10.70 16.94 10.91
N LEU A 24 11.31 17.57 9.90
CA LEU A 24 10.78 17.58 8.54
C LEU A 24 10.75 16.17 7.92
N THR A 25 11.82 15.39 8.10
CA THR A 25 11.85 13.99 7.65
C THR A 25 10.77 13.16 8.34
N ALA A 26 10.58 13.33 9.65
CA ALA A 26 9.54 12.60 10.37
C ALA A 26 8.13 12.95 9.87
N LEU A 27 7.86 14.23 9.55
CA LEU A 27 6.59 14.65 8.98
C LEU A 27 6.38 14.03 7.59
N GLN A 28 7.42 14.05 6.74
CA GLN A 28 7.37 13.43 5.43
C GLN A 28 7.08 11.92 5.52
N ASP A 29 7.77 11.19 6.41
CA ASP A 29 7.58 9.75 6.58
C ASP A 29 6.13 9.40 6.97
N VAL A 30 5.50 10.23 7.80
CA VAL A 30 4.09 10.08 8.20
C VAL A 30 3.15 10.35 7.02
N GLU A 31 3.38 11.42 6.26
CA GLU A 31 2.58 11.76 5.09
C GLU A 31 2.67 10.68 4.01
N ASP A 32 3.88 10.22 3.70
CA ASP A 32 4.13 9.14 2.73
C ASP A 32 3.40 7.85 3.14
N ALA A 33 3.43 7.49 4.42
CA ALA A 33 2.73 6.32 4.94
C ALA A 33 1.20 6.47 4.88
N LEU A 34 0.66 7.65 5.17
CA LEU A 34 -0.78 7.94 5.08
C LEU A 34 -1.29 7.87 3.64
N VAL A 35 -0.54 8.46 2.70
CA VAL A 35 -0.87 8.45 1.28
C VAL A 35 -0.83 7.03 0.74
N ALA A 36 0.21 6.26 1.06
CA ALA A 36 0.32 4.85 0.67
C ALA A 36 -0.89 4.03 1.17
N LEU A 37 -1.20 4.12 2.47
CA LEU A 37 -2.33 3.39 3.07
C LEU A 37 -3.68 3.77 2.44
N ARG A 38 -3.89 5.06 2.15
CA ARG A 38 -5.12 5.51 1.48
C ARG A 38 -5.21 4.94 0.06
N GLY A 39 -4.13 5.05 -0.70
CA GLY A 39 -4.06 4.54 -2.08
C GLY A 39 -4.30 3.02 -2.13
N GLU A 40 -3.73 2.27 -1.19
CA GLU A 40 -3.89 0.82 -1.14
C GLU A 40 -5.31 0.40 -0.77
N ARG A 41 -5.98 1.13 0.13
CA ARG A 41 -7.40 0.90 0.44
C ARG A 41 -8.30 1.13 -0.77
N GLU A 42 -8.08 2.20 -1.53
CA GLU A 42 -8.84 2.46 -2.75
C GLU A 42 -8.58 1.39 -3.82
N ARG A 43 -7.32 0.96 -3.96
CA ARG A 43 -6.93 -0.15 -4.84
C ARG A 43 -7.64 -1.44 -4.44
N LEU A 44 -7.67 -1.78 -3.15
CA LEU A 44 -8.33 -2.98 -2.64
C LEU A 44 -9.81 -3.02 -3.03
N VAL A 45 -10.54 -1.92 -2.84
CA VAL A 45 -11.96 -1.83 -3.21
C VAL A 45 -12.17 -2.09 -4.71
N ARG A 46 -11.31 -1.52 -5.57
CA ARG A 46 -11.38 -1.75 -7.02
C ARG A 46 -11.06 -3.20 -7.40
N LEU A 47 -10.09 -3.82 -6.72
CA LEU A 47 -9.72 -5.21 -6.98
C LEU A 47 -10.81 -6.19 -6.51
N GLN A 48 -11.49 -5.90 -5.39
CA GLN A 48 -12.63 -6.69 -4.93
C GLN A 48 -13.77 -6.65 -5.96
N ALA A 49 -14.12 -5.47 -6.45
CA ALA A 49 -15.13 -5.34 -7.51
C ALA A 49 -14.72 -6.08 -8.80
N ALA A 50 -13.43 -6.06 -9.16
CA ALA A 50 -12.92 -6.81 -10.30
C ALA A 50 -13.01 -8.34 -10.09
N ALA A 51 -12.69 -8.82 -8.88
CA ALA A 51 -12.81 -10.23 -8.53
C ALA A 51 -14.26 -10.73 -8.55
N ASP A 52 -15.20 -9.91 -8.06
CA ASP A 52 -16.64 -10.22 -8.12
C ASP A 52 -17.13 -10.29 -9.58
N ALA A 53 -16.71 -9.35 -10.42
CA ALA A 53 -17.03 -9.36 -11.85
C ALA A 53 -16.44 -10.59 -12.56
N ALA A 54 -15.19 -10.95 -12.25
CA ALA A 54 -14.55 -12.15 -12.79
C ALA A 54 -15.26 -13.43 -12.30
N GLY A 55 -15.77 -13.44 -11.08
CA GLY A 55 -16.57 -14.54 -10.52
C GLY A 55 -17.86 -14.76 -11.29
N ASN A 56 -18.58 -13.67 -11.58
CA ASN A 56 -19.78 -13.71 -12.42
C ASN A 56 -19.47 -14.19 -13.85
N ALA A 57 -18.35 -13.76 -14.42
CA ALA A 57 -17.92 -14.20 -15.76
C ALA A 57 -17.61 -15.70 -15.79
N ALA A 58 -16.92 -16.23 -14.78
CA ALA A 58 -16.64 -17.65 -14.65
C ALA A 58 -17.92 -18.49 -14.50
N LEU A 59 -18.88 -18.02 -13.71
CA LEU A 59 -20.19 -18.66 -13.56
C LEU A 59 -20.97 -18.68 -14.88
N LEU A 60 -20.97 -17.56 -15.62
CA LEU A 60 -21.62 -17.49 -16.93
C LEU A 60 -20.96 -18.42 -17.95
N ALA A 61 -19.63 -18.49 -17.97
CA ALA A 61 -18.90 -19.41 -18.84
C ALA A 61 -19.25 -20.87 -18.50
N GLN A 62 -19.29 -21.24 -17.22
CA GLN A 62 -19.70 -22.57 -16.80
C GLN A 62 -21.09 -22.94 -17.32
N ASN A 63 -22.08 -22.06 -17.14
CA ASN A 63 -23.45 -22.29 -17.62
C ASN A 63 -23.52 -22.45 -19.15
N ARG A 64 -22.75 -21.63 -19.90
CA ARG A 64 -22.71 -21.71 -21.37
C ARG A 64 -22.03 -22.98 -21.86
N TYR A 65 -20.97 -23.42 -21.20
CA TYR A 65 -20.30 -24.69 -21.51
C TYR A 65 -21.23 -25.89 -21.26
N GLU A 66 -21.92 -25.92 -20.12
CA GLU A 66 -22.91 -26.97 -19.80
C GLU A 66 -24.08 -26.99 -20.80
N SER A 67 -24.40 -25.84 -21.38
CA SER A 67 -25.40 -25.70 -22.45
C SER A 67 -24.84 -25.99 -23.86
N GLY A 68 -23.56 -26.33 -23.99
CA GLY A 68 -22.89 -26.61 -25.26
C GLY A 68 -22.66 -25.38 -26.17
N LEU A 69 -22.73 -24.16 -25.61
CA LEU A 69 -22.60 -22.91 -26.37
C LEU A 69 -21.16 -22.43 -26.54
N ILE A 70 -20.24 -22.90 -25.70
CA ILE A 70 -18.81 -22.57 -25.76
C ILE A 70 -17.97 -23.80 -25.42
N ASP A 71 -16.70 -23.77 -25.82
CA ASP A 71 -15.73 -24.81 -25.46
C ASP A 71 -15.22 -24.63 -24.02
N PHE A 72 -14.74 -25.73 -23.43
CA PHE A 72 -14.20 -25.74 -22.07
C PHE A 72 -13.02 -24.79 -21.88
N GLN A 73 -12.27 -24.47 -22.94
CA GLN A 73 -11.15 -23.53 -22.87
C GLN A 73 -11.60 -22.12 -22.42
N ALA A 74 -12.77 -21.66 -22.84
CA ALA A 74 -13.32 -20.38 -22.39
C ALA A 74 -13.69 -20.38 -20.89
N VAL A 75 -14.04 -21.55 -20.33
CA VAL A 75 -14.22 -21.73 -18.88
C VAL A 75 -12.89 -21.58 -18.16
N LEU A 76 -11.82 -22.22 -18.66
CA LEU A 76 -10.49 -22.13 -18.06
C LEU A 76 -9.94 -20.69 -18.10
N ASP A 77 -10.15 -19.96 -19.19
CA ASP A 77 -9.69 -18.58 -19.32
C ASP A 77 -10.37 -17.64 -18.32
N THR A 78 -11.68 -17.80 -18.11
CA THR A 78 -12.43 -17.01 -17.12
C THR A 78 -12.05 -17.39 -15.69
N GLN A 79 -11.86 -18.68 -15.39
CA GLN A 79 -11.36 -19.13 -14.08
C GLN A 79 -9.94 -18.62 -13.78
N ARG A 80 -9.05 -18.60 -14.80
CA ARG A 80 -7.70 -18.05 -14.65
C ARG A 80 -7.74 -16.55 -14.32
N THR A 81 -8.65 -15.81 -14.96
CA THR A 81 -8.86 -14.39 -14.68
C THR A 81 -9.38 -14.19 -13.25
N LEU A 82 -10.37 -14.98 -12.83
CA LEU A 82 -10.89 -14.96 -11.46
C LEU A 82 -9.76 -15.19 -10.45
N LEU A 83 -8.96 -16.24 -10.61
CA LEU A 83 -7.84 -16.53 -9.72
C LEU A 83 -6.84 -15.36 -9.66
N SER A 84 -6.44 -14.82 -10.81
CA SER A 84 -5.50 -13.69 -10.86
C SER A 84 -6.05 -12.43 -10.16
N THR A 85 -7.35 -12.17 -10.25
CA THR A 85 -7.98 -11.05 -9.53
C THR A 85 -8.06 -11.30 -8.02
N GLN A 86 -8.34 -12.53 -7.60
CA GLN A 86 -8.35 -12.92 -6.18
C GLN A 86 -6.94 -12.82 -5.56
N ASP A 87 -5.91 -13.27 -6.29
CA ASP A 87 -4.51 -13.10 -5.87
C ASP A 87 -4.15 -11.62 -5.71
N SER A 88 -4.60 -10.77 -6.65
CA SER A 88 -4.38 -9.32 -6.56
C SER A 88 -5.05 -8.71 -5.33
N VAL A 89 -6.25 -9.16 -4.96
CA VAL A 89 -6.93 -8.76 -3.72
C VAL A 89 -6.10 -9.18 -2.50
N ALA A 90 -5.62 -10.42 -2.45
CA ALA A 90 -4.82 -10.93 -1.33
C ALA A 90 -3.52 -10.15 -1.15
N ILE A 91 -2.80 -9.86 -2.24
CA ILE A 91 -1.60 -9.01 -2.23
C ILE A 91 -1.94 -7.62 -1.72
N SER A 92 -3.08 -7.05 -2.15
CA SER A 92 -3.47 -5.70 -1.74
C SER A 92 -3.81 -5.61 -0.24
N ILE A 93 -4.43 -6.65 0.32
CA ILE A 93 -4.65 -6.77 1.77
C ILE A 93 -3.30 -6.80 2.51
N ALA A 94 -2.34 -7.59 2.02
CA ALA A 94 -1.01 -7.67 2.63
C ALA A 94 -0.28 -6.31 2.60
N ASN A 95 -0.35 -5.60 1.47
CA ASN A 95 0.22 -4.26 1.34
C ASN A 95 -0.44 -3.26 2.29
N ALA A 96 -1.76 -3.26 2.41
CA ALA A 96 -2.47 -2.38 3.35
C ALA A 96 -2.04 -2.64 4.79
N GLY A 97 -1.79 -3.90 5.16
CA GLY A 97 -1.22 -4.27 6.45
C GLY A 97 0.21 -3.73 6.64
N ALA A 98 1.06 -3.86 5.62
CA ALA A 98 2.42 -3.33 5.66
C ALA A 98 2.46 -1.80 5.76
N ASP A 99 1.59 -1.09 5.05
CA ASP A 99 1.46 0.36 5.12
C ASP A 99 0.94 0.82 6.49
N HIS A 100 0.05 0.04 7.11
CA HIS A 100 -0.38 0.31 8.48
C HIS A 100 0.78 0.20 9.48
N VAL A 101 1.63 -0.83 9.35
CA VAL A 101 2.84 -0.97 10.17
C VAL A 101 3.83 0.17 9.90
N ARG A 102 3.99 0.60 8.65
CA ARG A 102 4.84 1.76 8.28
C ARG A 102 4.35 3.03 8.96
N LEU A 103 3.04 3.31 8.91
CA LEU A 103 2.44 4.45 9.58
C LEU A 103 2.65 4.39 11.10
N TYR A 104 2.44 3.23 11.72
CA TYR A 104 2.70 3.03 13.14
C TYR A 104 4.15 3.37 13.52
N LYS A 105 5.13 2.93 12.71
CA LYS A 105 6.55 3.26 12.91
C LYS A 105 6.84 4.75 12.72
N ALA A 106 6.29 5.38 11.68
CA ALA A 106 6.49 6.81 11.40
C ALA A 106 5.95 7.70 12.52
N LEU A 107 4.84 7.30 13.15
CA LEU A 107 4.26 7.98 14.32
C LEU A 107 5.04 7.73 15.62
N GLY A 108 6.15 7.00 15.58
CA GLY A 108 6.96 6.70 16.74
C GLY A 108 6.65 5.35 17.41
N GLY A 109 6.04 4.39 16.73
CA GLY A 109 6.09 2.99 17.16
C GLY A 109 5.56 2.65 18.57
N GLY A 110 4.83 3.56 19.23
CA GLY A 110 4.35 3.42 20.59
C GLY A 110 5.36 3.68 21.71
N TRP A 111 6.35 4.58 21.53
CA TRP A 111 7.33 4.93 22.58
C TRP A 111 6.66 5.22 23.95
N GLN A 112 6.76 4.22 24.83
CA GLN A 112 6.84 4.30 26.29
C GLN A 112 8.20 3.75 26.71
#